data_AF-A0A257PM37-F1
#
_entry.id   AF-A0A257PM37-F1
#
_cell.length_a   1.000
_cell.length_b   1.000
_cell.length_c   1.000
_cell.angle_alpha   90.00
_cell.angle_beta   90.00
_cell.angle_gamma   90.00
#
_symmetry.space_group_name_H-M   'P 1'
#
loop_
_entity.id
_entity.type
_entity.pdbx_description
1 polymer ?
#
loop_
_entity_poly.entity_id
_entity_poly.type
_entity_poly.pdbx_seq_one_letter_code
_entity_poly.pdbx_strand_id
1 'polypeptide(L)'
;MTSGIQLSTVAEIENAANTRIAQLLTPLVGLGNFRSDVAANLDFTQAHVHQISYGPTNLIAHEVSSQSNGVGVANSGFGIPGAMANEPPSATNAVLPPAASSPSTKVAPPSVPITQNIPTNTSKKLDQTYVTDESESEVTKPDWAVKSIAVSIVLNKASMGSVTTDQVKAAIAGAFAYPQVNVSVLAAPFQISASPELGHQYLHATAPITQALLDLLAAVALLFGAALPIGRRLATIGIRQGPTALSNRPMPATLPPPDFSALRDVARGNPAGVARLLQNWADENE
;
A
#
# COMPACT_ATOMS: atom_id res chain seq x y z
N MET A 1 -3.13 -7.88 -16.48
CA MET A 1 -2.78 -6.47 -16.79
C MET A 1 -1.28 -6.36 -17.03
N THR A 2 -0.83 -5.59 -18.03
CA THR A 2 0.59 -5.34 -18.28
C THR A 2 1.16 -4.38 -17.22
N SER A 3 2.40 -4.58 -16.76
CA SER A 3 3.03 -3.75 -15.71
C SER A 3 3.01 -2.24 -16.01
N GLY A 4 3.06 -1.84 -17.29
CA GLY A 4 2.96 -0.43 -17.68
C GLY A 4 1.62 0.23 -17.33
N ILE A 5 0.50 -0.50 -17.47
CA ILE A 5 -0.83 0.01 -17.11
C ILE A 5 -0.93 0.17 -15.59
N GLN A 6 -0.38 -0.77 -14.83
CA GLN A 6 -0.36 -0.69 -13.36
C GLN A 6 0.37 0.56 -12.88
N LEU A 7 1.55 0.85 -13.46
CA LEU A 7 2.30 2.06 -13.12
C LEU A 7 1.53 3.34 -13.47
N SER A 8 0.87 3.39 -14.63
CA SER A 8 0.05 4.56 -14.99
C SER A 8 -1.15 4.75 -14.05
N THR A 9 -1.81 3.66 -13.63
CA THR A 9 -2.94 3.74 -12.69
C THR A 9 -2.50 4.25 -11.32
N VAL A 10 -1.34 3.80 -10.83
CA VAL A 10 -0.76 4.32 -9.58
C VAL A 10 -0.49 5.83 -9.71
N ALA A 11 0.18 6.25 -10.78
CA ALA A 11 0.52 7.66 -11.01
C ALA A 11 -0.73 8.54 -11.15
N GLU A 12 -1.78 8.05 -11.80
CA GLU A 12 -3.06 8.77 -11.92
C GLU A 12 -3.72 9.00 -10.55
N ILE A 13 -3.73 7.97 -9.69
CA ILE A 13 -4.27 8.07 -8.33
C ILE A 13 -3.44 9.01 -7.47
N GLU A 14 -2.11 8.93 -7.54
CA GLU A 14 -1.22 9.83 -6.81
C GLU A 14 -1.40 11.29 -7.23
N ASN A 15 -1.55 11.55 -8.54
CA ASN A 15 -1.80 12.89 -9.05
C ASN A 15 -3.19 13.41 -8.64
N ALA A 16 -4.23 12.57 -8.72
CA ALA A 16 -5.58 12.92 -8.26
C ALA A 16 -5.59 13.24 -6.76
N ALA A 17 -4.88 12.46 -5.94
CA ALA A 17 -4.73 12.70 -4.51
C ALA A 17 -3.98 14.00 -4.21
N ASN A 18 -2.87 14.27 -4.92
CA ASN A 18 -2.13 15.53 -4.82
C ASN A 18 -3.00 16.75 -5.18
N THR A 19 -3.76 16.65 -6.27
CA THR A 19 -4.69 17.70 -6.70
C THR A 19 -5.75 17.98 -5.63
N ARG A 20 -6.31 16.92 -5.03
CA ARG A 20 -7.28 17.05 -3.94
C ARG A 20 -6.68 17.69 -2.69
N ILE A 21 -5.46 17.31 -2.31
CA ILE A 21 -4.75 17.95 -1.19
C ILE A 21 -4.52 19.42 -1.48
N ALA A 22 -4.11 19.77 -2.70
CA ALA A 22 -3.92 21.16 -3.09
C ALA A 22 -5.23 21.97 -2.99
N GLN A 23 -6.36 21.43 -3.44
CA GLN A 23 -7.67 22.07 -3.32
C GLN A 23 -8.08 22.31 -1.86
N LEU A 24 -7.72 21.41 -0.95
CA LEU A 24 -8.01 21.53 0.49
C LEU A 24 -7.08 22.53 1.20
N LEU A 25 -5.78 22.53 0.86
CA LEU A 25 -4.78 23.34 1.55
C LEU A 25 -4.68 24.77 1.00
N THR A 26 -4.95 24.99 -0.28
CA THR A 26 -4.88 26.32 -0.91
C THR A 26 -5.69 27.39 -0.18
N PRO A 27 -6.96 27.17 0.22
CA PRO A 27 -7.71 28.19 0.97
C PRO A 27 -7.20 28.41 2.41
N LEU A 28 -6.45 27.47 2.98
CA LEU A 28 -5.97 27.55 4.36
C LEU A 28 -4.61 28.25 4.47
N VAL A 29 -3.67 27.91 3.57
CA VAL A 29 -2.29 28.42 3.65
C VAL A 29 -1.87 29.25 2.43
N GLY A 30 -2.69 29.30 1.39
CA GLY A 30 -2.36 29.99 0.14
C GLY A 30 -1.48 29.16 -0.80
N LEU A 31 -1.45 29.56 -2.06
CA LEU A 31 -0.65 28.92 -3.10
C LEU A 31 0.86 29.09 -2.79
N GLY A 32 1.66 28.04 -3.00
CA GLY A 32 3.11 28.07 -2.82
C GLY A 32 3.60 27.92 -1.38
N ASN A 33 2.70 27.90 -0.39
CA ASN A 33 3.02 27.74 1.02
C ASN A 33 2.93 26.30 1.54
N PHE A 34 2.79 25.32 0.65
CA PHE A 34 2.83 23.92 0.99
C PHE A 34 3.54 23.11 -0.10
N ARG A 35 4.06 21.95 0.30
CA ARG A 35 4.52 20.88 -0.59
C ARG A 35 3.89 19.58 -0.10
N SER A 36 3.33 18.81 -1.02
CA SER A 36 2.77 17.51 -0.74
C SER A 36 3.43 16.46 -1.61
N ASP A 37 3.64 15.30 -1.03
CA ASP A 37 4.03 14.08 -1.71
C ASP A 37 3.06 12.97 -1.29
N VAL A 38 2.66 12.15 -2.25
CA VAL A 38 1.68 11.09 -2.05
C VAL A 38 2.21 9.82 -2.66
N ALA A 39 2.25 8.76 -1.87
CA ALA A 39 2.54 7.41 -2.34
C ALA A 39 1.29 6.53 -2.15
N ALA A 40 0.86 5.87 -3.23
CA ALA A 40 -0.29 4.98 -3.22
C ALA A 40 0.14 3.51 -3.35
N ASN A 41 -0.38 2.66 -2.47
CA ASN A 41 -0.23 1.21 -2.58
C ASN A 41 -1.54 0.61 -3.10
N LEU A 42 -1.49 0.03 -4.29
CA LEU A 42 -2.62 -0.62 -4.94
C LEU A 42 -2.45 -2.14 -4.92
N ASP A 43 -3.54 -2.83 -4.63
CA ASP A 43 -3.66 -4.26 -4.80
C ASP A 43 -4.31 -4.55 -6.16
N PHE A 44 -3.55 -5.18 -7.07
CA PHE A 44 -4.00 -5.61 -8.40
C PHE A 44 -4.35 -7.10 -8.44
N THR A 45 -4.56 -7.73 -7.28
CA THR A 45 -4.86 -9.16 -7.20
C THR A 45 -6.27 -9.43 -7.72
N GLN A 46 -6.35 -10.02 -8.91
CA GLN A 46 -7.59 -10.56 -9.45
C GLN A 46 -7.99 -11.81 -8.65
N ALA A 47 -9.17 -11.80 -8.04
CA ALA A 47 -9.72 -12.96 -7.35
C ALA A 47 -11.14 -13.23 -7.84
N HIS A 48 -11.36 -14.47 -8.26
CA HIS A 48 -12.66 -15.03 -8.58
C HIS A 48 -13.04 -15.94 -7.43
N VAL A 49 -14.07 -15.57 -6.67
CA VAL A 49 -14.56 -16.38 -5.56
C VAL A 49 -15.81 -17.10 -6.05
N HIS A 50 -15.70 -18.43 -6.14
CA HIS A 50 -16.80 -19.33 -6.41
C HIS A 50 -17.16 -20.05 -5.11
N GLN A 51 -18.37 -19.81 -4.61
CA GLN A 51 -18.84 -20.43 -3.37
C GLN A 51 -20.12 -21.19 -3.66
N ILE A 52 -20.04 -22.50 -3.44
CA ILE A 52 -21.18 -23.43 -3.45
C ILE A 52 -21.55 -23.73 -2.00
N SER A 53 -22.77 -23.43 -1.60
CA SER A 53 -23.30 -23.73 -0.27
C SER A 53 -24.46 -24.71 -0.38
N TYR A 54 -24.42 -25.77 0.42
CA TYR A 54 -25.51 -26.75 0.52
C TYR A 54 -26.43 -26.41 1.70
N GLY A 55 -27.74 -26.46 1.46
CA GLY A 55 -28.76 -26.23 2.47
C GLY A 55 -28.84 -27.37 3.51
N PRO A 56 -29.42 -27.12 4.70
CA PRO A 56 -29.58 -28.15 5.73
C PRO A 56 -30.67 -29.17 5.39
N THR A 57 -31.52 -28.87 4.40
CA THR A 57 -32.63 -29.73 3.99
C THR A 57 -32.15 -30.73 2.95
N ASN A 58 -32.32 -32.02 3.26
CA ASN A 58 -32.13 -33.10 2.30
C ASN A 58 -33.50 -33.68 1.97
N LEU A 59 -33.88 -33.64 0.69
CA LEU A 59 -35.09 -34.26 0.20
C LEU A 59 -34.74 -35.62 -0.41
N ILE A 60 -35.54 -36.65 -0.15
CA ILE A 60 -35.37 -37.95 -0.80
C ILE A 60 -35.91 -37.84 -2.22
N ALA A 61 -35.04 -38.00 -3.22
CA ALA A 61 -35.42 -37.97 -4.62
C ALA A 61 -35.78 -39.36 -5.16
N HIS A 62 -35.15 -40.40 -4.63
CA HIS A 62 -35.42 -41.77 -5.02
C HIS A 62 -35.23 -42.71 -3.85
N GLU A 63 -36.15 -43.64 -3.65
CA GLU A 63 -36.10 -44.67 -2.62
C GLU A 63 -36.49 -46.02 -3.21
N VAL A 64 -35.64 -47.03 -3.01
CA VAL A 64 -35.94 -48.43 -3.28
C VAL A 64 -35.83 -49.19 -1.96
N SER A 65 -36.97 -49.65 -1.47
CA SER A 65 -37.07 -50.49 -0.28
C SER A 65 -37.46 -51.90 -0.69
N SER A 66 -36.64 -52.88 -0.30
CA SER A 66 -36.93 -54.30 -0.47
C SER A 66 -37.03 -54.94 0.91
N GLN A 67 -38.22 -55.44 1.24
CA GLN A 67 -38.47 -56.17 2.47
C GLN A 67 -38.85 -57.61 2.12
N SER A 68 -38.05 -58.56 2.58
CA SER A 68 -38.32 -60.00 2.48
C SER A 68 -38.69 -60.52 3.87
N ASN A 69 -39.89 -61.08 4.00
CA ASN A 69 -40.35 -61.77 5.20
C ASN A 69 -40.61 -63.24 4.83
N GLY A 70 -39.73 -64.14 5.25
CA GLY A 70 -39.94 -65.58 5.18
C GLY A 70 -40.53 -66.06 6.50
N VAL A 71 -41.78 -66.52 6.49
CA VAL A 71 -42.38 -67.27 7.60
C VAL A 71 -42.16 -68.75 7.34
N GLY A 72 -41.29 -69.39 8.12
CA GLY A 72 -40.96 -70.80 7.92
C GLY A 72 -42.11 -71.72 8.32
N VAL A 73 -43.06 -71.98 7.42
CA VAL A 73 -44.01 -73.08 7.62
C VAL A 73 -43.24 -74.39 7.43
N ALA A 74 -42.84 -75.00 8.54
CA ALA A 74 -42.11 -76.25 8.60
C ALA A 74 -42.96 -77.43 8.09
N ASN A 75 -43.22 -77.52 6.79
CA ASN A 75 -43.84 -78.72 6.23
C ASN A 75 -43.58 -79.04 4.75
N SER A 76 -42.48 -78.58 4.17
CA SER A 76 -42.02 -79.10 2.87
C SER A 76 -40.50 -79.21 2.87
N GLY A 77 -40.02 -80.43 3.13
CA GLY A 77 -38.61 -80.80 3.21
C GLY A 77 -37.87 -80.74 1.87
N PHE A 78 -37.67 -79.53 1.34
CA PHE A 78 -36.72 -79.23 0.28
C PHE A 78 -36.00 -77.92 0.62
N GLY A 79 -35.12 -77.96 1.63
CA GLY A 79 -34.28 -76.84 2.02
C GLY A 79 -32.88 -76.97 1.41
N ILE A 80 -32.39 -75.91 0.78
CA ILE A 80 -31.00 -75.81 0.29
C ILE A 80 -30.07 -75.88 1.52
N PRO A 81 -29.12 -76.83 1.60
CA PRO A 81 -28.17 -76.92 2.71
C PRO A 81 -27.36 -75.62 2.81
N GLY A 82 -27.39 -74.94 3.96
CA GLY A 82 -26.57 -73.76 4.25
C GLY A 82 -27.32 -72.45 4.49
N ALA A 83 -28.63 -72.37 4.23
CA ALA A 83 -29.41 -71.15 4.46
C ALA A 83 -29.55 -70.75 5.95
N MET A 84 -29.34 -71.69 6.88
CA MET A 84 -29.45 -71.48 8.33
C MET A 84 -28.10 -71.18 9.01
N ALA A 85 -26.98 -71.21 8.27
CA ALA A 85 -25.63 -71.06 8.85
C ALA A 85 -25.23 -69.59 9.05
N ASN A 86 -25.93 -68.65 8.40
CA ASN A 86 -25.68 -67.21 8.50
C ASN A 86 -26.77 -66.49 9.31
N GLU A 87 -27.39 -67.21 10.25
CA GLU A 87 -28.39 -66.62 11.15
C GLU A 87 -27.71 -66.28 12.47
N PRO A 88 -27.71 -65.01 12.92
CA PRO A 88 -27.20 -64.66 14.24
C PRO A 88 -28.01 -65.41 15.30
N PRO A 89 -27.36 -65.97 16.34
CA PRO A 89 -28.06 -66.74 17.37
C PRO A 89 -29.10 -65.86 18.07
N SER A 90 -30.28 -66.42 18.34
CA SER A 90 -31.36 -65.72 19.03
C SER A 90 -30.87 -65.19 20.38
N ALA A 91 -31.24 -63.95 20.72
CA ALA A 91 -30.86 -63.35 21.99
C ALA A 91 -31.37 -64.21 23.16
N THR A 92 -30.42 -64.77 23.93
CA THR A 92 -30.71 -65.46 25.19
C THR A 92 -31.20 -64.42 26.21
N ASN A 93 -32.48 -64.46 26.54
CA ASN A 93 -32.96 -63.89 27.80
C ASN A 93 -32.66 -64.92 28.91
N ALA A 94 -31.61 -64.69 29.68
CA ALA A 94 -31.32 -65.47 30.88
C ALA A 94 -32.39 -65.14 31.94
N VAL A 95 -33.35 -66.05 32.13
CA VAL A 95 -34.21 -66.02 33.31
C VAL A 95 -33.40 -66.56 34.48
N LEU A 96 -33.14 -65.72 35.49
CA LEU A 96 -32.54 -66.17 36.74
C LEU A 96 -33.51 -67.16 37.43
N PRO A 97 -33.03 -68.33 37.91
CA PRO A 97 -33.89 -69.27 38.60
C PRO A 97 -34.35 -68.68 39.96
N PRO A 98 -35.64 -68.72 40.30
CA PRO A 98 -36.07 -68.46 41.66
C PRO A 98 -35.60 -69.60 42.57
N ALA A 99 -35.20 -69.22 43.79
CA ALA A 99 -34.73 -70.12 44.82
C ALA A 99 -35.76 -71.20 45.20
N ALA A 100 -35.24 -72.35 45.61
CA ALA A 100 -35.91 -73.63 45.82
C ALA A 100 -37.18 -73.61 46.68
N SER A 101 -38.13 -74.49 46.33
CA SER A 101 -38.77 -75.43 47.27
C SER A 101 -39.59 -76.49 46.53
N SER A 102 -39.37 -77.75 46.89
CA SER A 102 -40.22 -78.93 46.58
C SER A 102 -41.05 -79.24 47.84
N PRO A 103 -42.20 -79.97 47.81
CA PRO A 103 -42.32 -81.27 47.15
C PRO A 103 -43.63 -81.59 46.40
N SER A 104 -43.48 -82.45 45.39
CA SER A 104 -44.32 -83.61 45.01
C SER A 104 -45.84 -83.59 45.22
N THR A 105 -46.61 -83.64 44.12
CA THR A 105 -47.75 -84.58 43.92
C THR A 105 -48.03 -84.75 42.41
N LYS A 106 -48.21 -86.01 41.99
CA LYS A 106 -48.40 -86.49 40.61
C LYS A 106 -49.86 -86.34 40.16
N VAL A 107 -50.12 -85.60 39.08
CA VAL A 107 -51.34 -85.69 38.25
C VAL A 107 -50.94 -85.49 36.77
N ALA A 108 -51.62 -86.23 35.89
CA ALA A 108 -51.52 -86.39 34.42
C ALA A 108 -50.67 -85.38 33.61
N PRO A 109 -49.97 -85.81 32.54
CA PRO A 109 -49.16 -84.92 31.72
C PRO A 109 -50.08 -83.82 31.13
N PRO A 110 -49.87 -82.53 31.46
CA PRO A 110 -50.60 -81.47 30.80
C PRO A 110 -50.07 -81.36 29.38
N SER A 111 -50.98 -81.44 28.41
CA SER A 111 -50.74 -81.08 27.02
C SER A 111 -50.13 -79.68 26.98
N VAL A 112 -48.83 -79.60 26.72
CA VAL A 112 -48.15 -78.32 26.51
C VAL A 112 -48.75 -77.73 25.24
N PRO A 113 -49.37 -76.54 25.25
CA PRO A 113 -49.61 -75.84 24.01
C PRO A 113 -48.23 -75.57 23.42
N ILE A 114 -47.88 -76.30 22.36
CA ILE A 114 -46.79 -75.93 21.48
C ILE A 114 -47.15 -74.59 20.86
N THR A 115 -46.77 -73.49 21.50
CA THR A 115 -46.66 -72.22 20.80
C THR A 115 -45.53 -72.43 19.80
N GLN A 116 -45.92 -72.82 18.59
CA GLN A 116 -45.02 -73.07 17.49
C GLN A 116 -44.31 -71.75 17.21
N ASN A 117 -43.11 -71.58 17.77
CA ASN A 117 -42.27 -70.42 17.51
C ASN A 117 -41.74 -70.57 16.09
N ILE A 118 -42.58 -70.20 15.13
CA ILE A 118 -42.28 -70.28 13.71
C ILE A 118 -41.08 -69.36 13.46
N PRO A 119 -39.92 -69.90 13.02
CA PRO A 119 -38.78 -69.05 12.69
C PRO A 119 -39.19 -68.14 11.54
N THR A 120 -39.03 -66.83 11.77
CA THR A 120 -39.30 -65.80 10.76
C THR A 120 -37.96 -65.18 10.36
N ASN A 121 -37.61 -65.28 9.08
CA ASN A 121 -36.44 -64.62 8.53
C ASN A 121 -36.90 -63.30 7.91
N THR A 122 -36.39 -62.17 8.40
CA THR A 122 -36.73 -60.84 7.87
C THR A 122 -35.46 -60.16 7.38
N SER A 123 -35.42 -59.81 6.09
CA SER A 123 -34.37 -59.00 5.49
C SER A 123 -34.95 -57.69 4.98
N LYS A 124 -34.28 -56.57 5.27
CA LYS A 124 -34.64 -55.24 4.77
C LYS A 124 -33.44 -54.61 4.09
N LYS A 125 -33.62 -54.18 2.85
CA LYS A 125 -32.65 -53.39 2.09
C LYS A 125 -33.29 -52.05 1.73
N LEU A 126 -32.58 -50.95 1.98
CA LEU A 126 -33.02 -49.59 1.70
C LEU A 126 -31.94 -48.85 0.93
N ASP A 127 -32.23 -48.49 -0.31
CA ASP A 127 -31.37 -47.68 -1.17
C ASP A 127 -32.05 -46.30 -1.37
N GLN A 128 -31.50 -45.23 -0.79
CA GLN A 128 -32.04 -43.86 -0.86
C GLN A 128 -31.06 -42.88 -1.54
N THR A 129 -31.59 -42.04 -2.42
CA THR A 129 -30.87 -40.92 -3.05
C THR A 129 -31.44 -39.60 -2.54
N TYR A 130 -30.57 -38.69 -2.10
CA TYR A 130 -30.96 -37.38 -1.59
C TYR A 130 -30.61 -36.28 -2.61
N VAL A 131 -31.47 -35.27 -2.67
CA VAL A 131 -31.22 -33.99 -3.33
C VAL A 131 -31.18 -32.92 -2.25
N THR A 132 -30.16 -32.08 -2.29
CA THR A 132 -29.93 -30.99 -1.35
C THR A 132 -30.05 -29.67 -2.10
N ASP A 133 -30.55 -28.64 -1.43
CA ASP A 133 -30.54 -27.29 -2.00
C ASP A 133 -29.10 -26.81 -2.20
N GLU A 134 -28.78 -26.36 -3.40
CA GLU A 134 -27.47 -25.80 -3.75
C GLU A 134 -27.63 -24.31 -4.02
N SER A 135 -26.80 -23.49 -3.38
CA SER A 135 -26.72 -22.05 -3.60
C SER A 135 -25.33 -21.70 -4.09
N GLU A 136 -25.26 -21.19 -5.31
CA GLU A 136 -24.03 -20.80 -5.99
C GLU A 136 -23.91 -19.27 -5.97
N SER A 137 -22.77 -18.78 -5.47
CA SER A 137 -22.44 -17.36 -5.57
C SER A 137 -21.08 -17.19 -6.22
N GLU A 138 -21.04 -16.34 -7.24
CA GLU A 138 -19.82 -15.93 -7.92
C GLU A 138 -19.57 -14.46 -7.62
N VAL A 139 -18.43 -14.16 -7.01
CA VAL A 139 -18.00 -12.80 -6.72
C VAL A 139 -16.67 -12.55 -7.40
N THR A 140 -16.72 -11.71 -8.44
CA THR A 140 -15.53 -11.18 -9.11
C THR A 140 -15.09 -9.93 -8.38
N LYS A 141 -13.88 -9.95 -7.79
CA LYS A 141 -13.30 -8.75 -7.18
C LYS A 141 -12.93 -7.74 -8.27
N PRO A 142 -12.99 -6.42 -7.98
CA PRO A 142 -12.52 -5.41 -8.91
C PRO A 142 -11.05 -5.65 -9.25
N ASP A 143 -10.65 -5.25 -10.46
CA ASP A 143 -9.30 -5.47 -10.98
C ASP A 143 -8.19 -4.80 -10.14
N TRP A 144 -8.56 -3.77 -9.37
CA TRP A 144 -7.66 -3.09 -8.46
C TRP A 144 -8.41 -2.48 -7.29
N ALA A 145 -7.73 -2.35 -6.16
CA ALA A 145 -8.21 -1.62 -4.99
C ALA A 145 -7.07 -0.86 -4.31
N VAL A 146 -7.37 0.33 -3.77
CA VAL A 146 -6.39 1.10 -2.99
C VAL A 146 -6.25 0.46 -1.61
N LYS A 147 -5.05 -0.06 -1.32
CA LYS A 147 -4.73 -0.70 -0.04
C LYS A 147 -4.34 0.32 1.02
N SER A 148 -3.45 1.24 0.66
CA SER A 148 -3.03 2.32 1.55
C SER A 148 -2.58 3.55 0.77
N ILE A 149 -2.71 4.71 1.41
CA ILE A 149 -2.13 5.96 0.94
C ILE A 149 -1.26 6.55 2.05
N ALA A 150 -0.02 6.89 1.71
CA ALA A 150 0.86 7.67 2.55
C ALA A 150 0.95 9.10 1.99
N VAL A 151 0.66 10.08 2.84
CA VAL A 151 0.69 11.50 2.49
C VAL A 151 1.71 12.19 3.39
N SER A 152 2.67 12.87 2.77
CA SER A 152 3.63 13.72 3.46
C SER A 152 3.41 15.16 3.04
N ILE A 153 3.11 16.03 4.01
CA ILE A 153 2.88 17.45 3.77
C ILE A 153 3.89 18.27 4.57
N VAL A 154 4.54 19.21 3.89
CA VAL A 154 5.32 20.27 4.52
C VAL A 154 4.58 21.59 4.31
N LEU A 155 4.30 22.31 5.39
CA LEU A 155 3.63 23.61 5.37
C LEU A 155 4.58 24.71 5.82
N ASN A 156 4.44 25.88 5.21
CA ASN A 156 5.10 27.09 5.65
C ASN A 156 4.50 27.53 6.98
N LYS A 157 5.31 27.52 8.04
CA LYS A 157 4.86 27.89 9.39
C LYS A 157 4.29 29.32 9.47
N ALA A 158 4.79 30.25 8.66
CA ALA A 158 4.36 31.65 8.68
C ALA A 158 2.94 31.84 8.11
N SER A 159 2.46 30.94 7.24
CA SER A 159 1.15 31.04 6.59
C SER A 159 0.04 30.26 7.30
N MET A 160 0.36 29.51 8.35
CA MET A 160 -0.61 28.66 9.06
C MET A 160 -1.58 29.42 9.97
N GLY A 161 -1.26 30.67 10.34
CA GLY A 161 -2.11 31.48 11.22
C GLY A 161 -2.41 30.76 12.54
N SER A 162 -3.69 30.47 12.79
CA SER A 162 -4.19 29.73 13.98
C SER A 162 -4.41 28.23 13.77
N VAL A 163 -4.22 27.73 12.54
CA VAL A 163 -4.46 26.33 12.20
C VAL A 163 -3.30 25.48 12.71
N THR A 164 -3.59 24.43 13.48
CA THR A 164 -2.56 23.51 13.97
C THR A 164 -2.30 22.36 12.98
N THR A 165 -1.10 21.77 13.05
CA THR A 165 -0.74 20.61 12.22
C THR A 165 -1.68 19.43 12.44
N ASP A 166 -2.20 19.26 13.66
CA ASP A 166 -3.12 18.17 14.00
C ASP A 166 -4.50 18.35 13.37
N GLN A 167 -4.98 19.59 13.29
CA GLN A 167 -6.23 19.91 12.59
C GLN A 167 -6.09 19.64 11.09
N VAL A 168 -4.97 20.04 10.48
CA VAL A 168 -4.67 19.73 9.08
C VAL A 168 -4.61 18.23 8.86
N LYS A 169 -3.91 17.51 9.73
CA LYS A 169 -3.80 16.05 9.68
C LYS A 169 -5.17 15.37 9.74
N ALA A 170 -6.03 15.78 10.67
CA ALA A 170 -7.38 15.24 10.81
C ALA A 170 -8.27 15.58 9.60
N ALA A 171 -8.20 16.80 9.08
CA ALA A 171 -8.95 17.22 7.91
C ALA A 171 -8.57 16.42 6.66
N ILE A 172 -7.27 16.19 6.44
CA ILE A 172 -6.77 15.38 5.32
C ILE A 172 -7.17 13.92 5.51
N ALA A 173 -6.98 13.35 6.71
CA ALA A 173 -7.37 11.97 6.98
C ALA A 173 -8.88 11.74 6.77
N GLY A 174 -9.73 12.69 7.18
CA GLY A 174 -11.17 12.62 6.96
C GLY A 174 -11.62 12.84 5.51
N ALA A 175 -10.82 13.53 4.70
CA ALA A 175 -11.12 13.74 3.28
C ALA A 175 -10.92 12.45 2.44
N PHE A 176 -10.11 11.52 2.92
CA PHE A 176 -9.76 10.29 2.21
C PHE A 176 -10.47 9.07 2.80
N ALA A 177 -11.47 8.55 2.09
CA ALA A 177 -12.21 7.35 2.47
C ALA A 177 -11.49 6.06 2.00
N TYR A 178 -10.22 5.89 2.38
CA TYR A 178 -9.44 4.68 2.08
C TYR A 178 -9.21 3.82 3.33
N PRO A 179 -8.95 2.51 3.19
CA PRO A 179 -8.82 1.59 4.33
C PRO A 179 -7.68 1.96 5.29
N GLN A 180 -6.60 2.52 4.75
CA GLN A 180 -5.39 2.87 5.48
C GLN A 180 -4.88 4.21 4.94
N VAL A 181 -4.90 5.27 5.76
CA VAL A 181 -4.40 6.60 5.40
C VAL A 181 -3.38 7.05 6.44
N ASN A 182 -2.13 7.18 6.03
CA ASN A 182 -1.04 7.63 6.89
C ASN A 182 -0.66 9.05 6.51
N VAL A 183 -0.94 10.02 7.38
CA VAL A 183 -0.66 11.44 7.13
C VAL A 183 0.44 11.94 8.07
N SER A 184 1.50 12.48 7.48
CA SER A 184 2.58 13.18 8.18
C SER A 184 2.57 14.65 7.80
N VAL A 185 2.55 15.53 8.80
CA VAL A 185 2.44 16.97 8.61
C VAL A 185 3.59 17.65 9.35
N LEU A 186 4.41 18.41 8.62
CA LEU A 186 5.53 19.18 9.17
C LEU A 186 5.32 20.67 8.91
N ALA A 187 5.47 21.49 9.94
CA ALA A 187 5.48 22.95 9.82
C ALA A 187 6.92 23.48 9.90
N ALA A 188 7.42 24.06 8.82
CA ALA A 188 8.78 24.60 8.74
C ALA A 188 8.80 25.95 8.01
N PRO A 189 9.75 26.86 8.31
CA PRO A 189 9.90 28.09 7.55
C PRO A 189 10.48 27.79 6.16
N PHE A 190 9.83 28.27 5.10
CA PHE A 190 10.31 28.07 3.72
C PHE A 190 11.39 29.08 3.39
N GLN A 191 12.48 28.61 2.78
CA GLN A 191 13.47 29.50 2.18
C GLN A 191 13.01 29.86 0.77
N ILE A 192 12.36 31.01 0.63
CA ILE A 192 12.12 31.61 -0.68
C ILE A 192 13.49 32.15 -1.10
N SER A 193 14.23 31.36 -1.88
CA SER A 193 15.37 31.90 -2.61
C SER A 193 14.82 32.98 -3.52
N ALA A 194 14.99 34.24 -3.15
CA ALA A 194 14.80 35.34 -4.08
C ALA A 194 15.72 35.02 -5.26
N SER A 195 15.12 34.69 -6.41
CA SER A 195 15.88 34.62 -7.65
C SER A 195 16.68 35.92 -7.72
N PRO A 196 18.01 35.88 -7.96
CA PRO A 196 18.74 37.11 -8.13
C PRO A 196 18.08 37.82 -9.32
N GLU A 197 17.27 38.82 -9.02
CA GLU A 197 16.89 39.79 -10.02
C GLU A 197 18.21 40.22 -10.62
N LEU A 198 18.38 39.99 -11.92
CA LEU A 198 19.32 40.73 -12.75
C LEU A 198 18.87 42.18 -12.69
N GLY A 199 19.03 42.81 -11.51
CA GLY A 199 19.09 44.24 -11.38
C GLY A 199 20.23 44.58 -12.31
N HIS A 200 19.91 45.14 -13.47
CA HIS A 200 20.86 45.70 -14.38
C HIS A 200 21.72 46.63 -13.53
N GLN A 201 22.87 46.11 -13.11
CA GLN A 201 23.88 46.86 -12.46
C GLN A 201 24.29 47.82 -13.55
N TYR A 202 23.73 49.03 -13.51
CA TYR A 202 24.24 50.15 -14.25
C TYR A 202 25.67 50.27 -13.77
N LEU A 203 26.54 49.56 -14.49
CA LEU A 203 27.96 49.70 -14.38
C LEU A 203 28.14 51.19 -14.59
N HIS A 204 28.43 51.91 -13.51
CA HIS A 204 28.97 53.23 -13.60
C HIS A 204 30.36 53.03 -14.21
N ALA A 205 30.38 52.70 -15.49
CA ALA A 205 31.51 52.88 -16.37
C ALA A 205 31.68 54.39 -16.41
N THR A 206 32.34 54.92 -15.39
CA THR A 206 32.95 56.22 -15.45
C THR A 206 33.95 56.11 -16.59
N ALA A 207 33.48 56.48 -17.78
CA ALA A 207 34.32 56.57 -18.96
C ALA A 207 35.52 57.46 -18.60
N PRO A 208 36.75 57.12 -19.02
CA PRO A 208 37.94 57.97 -18.82
C PRO A 208 37.77 59.37 -19.45
N ILE A 209 36.72 59.56 -20.25
CA ILE A 209 36.32 60.80 -20.90
C ILE A 209 35.90 61.88 -19.87
N THR A 210 35.24 61.53 -18.76
CA THR A 210 34.83 62.56 -17.77
C THR A 210 36.02 63.14 -17.02
N GLN A 211 37.02 62.31 -16.68
CA GLN A 211 38.29 62.79 -16.12
C GLN A 211 39.09 63.61 -17.14
N ALA A 212 39.18 63.19 -18.39
CA ALA A 212 39.88 63.94 -19.43
C ALA A 212 39.22 65.31 -19.71
N LEU A 213 37.89 65.40 -19.67
CA LEU A 213 37.16 66.66 -19.85
C LEU A 213 37.39 67.62 -18.66
N LEU A 214 37.42 67.09 -17.43
CA LEU A 214 37.71 67.86 -16.23
C LEU A 214 39.15 68.37 -16.20
N ASP A 215 40.12 67.54 -16.58
CA ASP A 215 41.53 67.95 -16.66
C ASP A 215 41.75 68.99 -17.76
N LEU A 216 41.09 68.87 -18.92
CA LEU A 216 41.16 69.86 -19.98
C LEU A 216 40.53 71.20 -19.55
N LEU A 217 39.41 71.15 -18.82
CA LEU A 217 38.75 72.35 -18.29
C LEU A 217 39.59 73.02 -17.19
N ALA A 218 40.25 72.22 -16.34
CA ALA A 218 41.21 72.71 -15.35
C ALA A 218 42.45 73.33 -16.00
N ALA A 219 42.99 72.72 -17.06
CA ALA A 219 44.13 73.25 -17.82
C ALA A 219 43.78 74.57 -18.53
N VAL A 220 42.59 74.69 -19.13
CA VAL A 220 42.10 75.93 -19.73
C VAL A 220 41.88 77.01 -18.67
N ALA A 221 41.33 76.66 -17.51
CA ALA A 221 41.18 77.59 -16.39
C ALA A 221 42.53 78.07 -15.83
N LEU A 222 43.57 77.21 -15.82
CA LEU A 222 44.93 77.59 -15.42
C LEU A 222 45.63 78.46 -16.47
N LEU A 223 45.34 78.24 -17.76
CA LEU A 223 45.91 79.00 -18.88
C LEU A 223 45.27 80.39 -19.01
N PHE A 224 43.97 80.53 -18.73
CA PHE A 224 43.25 81.81 -18.72
C PHE A 224 43.25 82.52 -17.35
N GLY A 225 43.54 81.81 -16.25
CA GLY A 225 43.45 82.31 -14.88
C GLY A 225 44.76 82.84 -14.27
N ALA A 226 45.83 82.99 -15.06
CA ALA A 226 47.12 83.47 -14.56
C ALA A 226 47.17 85.00 -14.46
N ALA A 227 46.60 85.57 -13.39
CA ALA A 227 46.99 86.89 -12.89
C ALA A 227 46.89 86.97 -11.35
N LEU A 228 48.06 86.76 -10.75
CA LEU A 228 48.57 87.25 -9.47
C LEU A 228 48.54 86.33 -8.23
N PRO A 229 49.63 86.40 -7.43
CA PRO A 229 50.05 85.36 -6.50
C PRO A 229 49.59 85.68 -5.08
N ILE A 230 49.19 84.64 -4.34
CA ILE A 230 49.01 84.76 -2.89
C ILE A 230 49.76 83.63 -2.23
N GLY A 231 50.82 84.02 -1.53
CA GLY A 231 51.71 83.13 -0.83
C GLY A 231 51.20 82.69 0.54
N ARG A 232 52.01 81.79 1.08
CA ARG A 232 52.29 81.50 2.49
C ARG A 232 51.31 80.59 3.25
N ARG A 233 51.87 79.40 3.48
CA ARG A 233 52.10 78.75 4.78
C ARG A 233 50.87 78.53 5.66
N LEU A 234 50.47 77.26 5.78
CA LEU A 234 50.19 76.61 7.06
C LEU A 234 50.60 75.13 6.89
N ALA A 235 51.66 74.71 7.55
CA ALA A 235 51.66 74.15 8.90
C ALA A 235 51.39 72.64 8.85
N THR A 236 52.51 71.92 8.96
CA THR A 236 52.66 70.54 9.40
C THR A 236 51.52 70.04 10.28
N ILE A 237 50.71 69.14 9.71
CA ILE A 237 50.00 68.12 10.47
C ILE A 237 50.69 66.81 10.13
N GLY A 238 51.44 66.29 11.11
CA GLY A 238 52.00 64.96 11.06
C GLY A 238 50.87 63.94 11.11
N ILE A 239 50.59 63.30 9.98
CA ILE A 239 49.78 62.09 9.95
C ILE A 239 50.70 60.96 10.40
N ARG A 240 50.50 60.51 11.65
CA ARG A 240 50.99 59.21 12.10
C ARG A 240 50.45 58.15 11.14
N GLN A 241 51.34 57.56 10.36
CA GLN A 241 51.13 56.24 9.80
C GLN A 241 51.03 55.27 10.98
N GLY A 242 49.80 54.86 11.32
CA GLY A 242 49.55 53.64 12.06
C GLY A 242 49.44 52.48 11.07
N PRO A 243 50.07 51.32 11.31
CA PRO A 243 49.98 50.19 10.42
C PRO A 243 48.58 49.58 10.56
N THR A 244 47.69 49.85 9.61
CA THR A 244 46.53 49.00 9.42
C THR A 244 47.02 47.70 8.82
N ALA A 245 47.12 46.69 9.67
CA ALA A 245 47.24 45.31 9.26
C ALA A 245 46.22 45.04 8.14
N LEU A 246 46.71 44.54 7.01
CA LEU A 246 45.88 43.87 6.03
C LEU A 246 45.17 42.75 6.79
N SER A 247 43.90 42.94 7.13
CA SER A 247 43.05 41.80 7.45
C SER A 247 42.98 41.00 6.17
N ASN A 248 43.78 39.94 6.13
CA ASN A 248 43.83 38.95 5.07
C ASN A 248 42.44 38.32 5.01
N ARG A 249 41.56 38.94 4.22
CA ARG A 249 40.26 38.38 3.89
C ARG A 249 40.59 37.14 3.07
N PRO A 250 40.25 35.91 3.52
CA PRO A 250 40.47 34.74 2.69
C PRO A 250 39.71 34.97 1.39
N MET A 251 40.42 34.85 0.27
CA MET A 251 39.80 34.83 -1.05
C MET A 251 38.65 33.82 -1.00
N PRO A 252 37.48 34.09 -1.64
CA PRO A 252 36.56 33.01 -1.92
C PRO A 252 37.37 31.96 -2.69
N ALA A 253 37.38 30.73 -2.17
CA ALA A 253 38.02 29.60 -2.82
C ALA A 253 37.59 29.64 -4.29
N THR A 254 38.57 29.84 -5.18
CA THR A 254 38.38 29.52 -6.58
C THR A 254 37.99 28.04 -6.57
N LEU A 255 36.76 27.77 -6.98
CA LEU A 255 36.28 26.40 -7.17
C LEU A 255 37.36 25.66 -7.95
N PRO A 256 37.90 24.54 -7.43
CA PRO A 256 38.83 23.74 -8.20
C PRO A 256 38.13 23.37 -9.52
N PRO A 257 38.86 23.36 -10.65
CA PRO A 257 38.29 22.92 -11.91
C PRO A 257 37.68 21.53 -11.71
N PRO A 258 36.49 21.26 -12.28
CA PRO A 258 35.82 19.97 -12.11
C PRO A 258 36.77 18.84 -12.50
N ASP A 259 37.05 17.96 -11.54
CA ASP A 259 37.93 16.82 -11.74
C ASP A 259 37.14 15.66 -12.34
N PHE A 260 37.40 15.39 -13.62
CA PHE A 260 36.75 14.31 -14.37
C PHE A 260 37.56 13.00 -14.38
N SER A 261 38.63 12.90 -13.57
CA SER A 261 39.47 11.69 -13.51
C SER A 261 38.67 10.46 -13.08
N ALA A 262 37.81 10.60 -12.06
CA ALA A 262 36.93 9.52 -11.59
C ALA A 262 35.96 9.03 -12.67
N LEU A 263 35.41 9.95 -13.47
CA LEU A 263 34.52 9.62 -14.60
C LEU A 263 35.29 8.90 -15.73
N ARG A 264 36.57 9.22 -15.92
CA ARG A 264 37.42 8.57 -16.91
C ARG A 264 37.77 7.13 -16.54
N ASP A 265 37.96 6.84 -15.25
CA ASP A 265 38.22 5.46 -14.81
C ASP A 265 36.94 4.60 -14.83
N VAL A 266 35.78 5.18 -14.51
CA VAL A 266 34.48 4.49 -14.69
C VAL A 266 34.19 4.20 -16.17
N ALA A 267 34.52 5.15 -17.07
CA ALA A 267 34.35 4.96 -18.51
C ALA A 267 35.28 3.85 -19.07
N ARG A 268 36.48 3.65 -18.50
CA ARG A 268 37.36 2.53 -18.86
C ARG A 268 36.81 1.19 -18.34
N GLY A 269 36.20 1.17 -17.17
CA GLY A 269 35.63 -0.04 -16.57
C GLY A 269 34.34 -0.52 -17.24
N ASN A 270 33.57 0.38 -17.88
CA ASN A 270 32.29 0.04 -18.50
C ASN A 270 32.00 0.86 -19.78
N PRO A 271 32.64 0.53 -20.93
CA PRO A 271 32.43 1.26 -22.17
C PRO A 271 31.02 1.08 -22.76
N ALA A 272 30.39 -0.09 -22.52
CA ALA A 272 29.05 -0.38 -23.02
C ALA A 272 27.96 0.46 -22.32
N GLY A 273 28.12 0.73 -21.03
CA GLY A 273 27.23 1.61 -20.28
C GLY A 273 27.29 3.07 -20.77
N VAL A 274 28.49 3.57 -21.06
CA VAL A 274 28.69 4.93 -21.59
C VAL A 274 28.08 5.08 -22.98
N ALA A 275 28.22 4.08 -23.86
CA ALA A 275 27.61 4.12 -25.19
C ALA A 275 26.07 4.21 -25.14
N ARG A 276 25.44 3.49 -24.21
CA ARG A 276 23.97 3.56 -24.01
C ARG A 276 23.53 4.93 -23.48
N LEU A 277 24.30 5.51 -22.57
CA LEU A 277 24.01 6.85 -22.04
C LEU A 277 24.11 7.91 -23.14
N LEU A 278 25.13 7.81 -24.00
CA LEU A 278 25.30 8.71 -25.15
C LEU A 278 24.20 8.54 -26.20
N GLN A 279 23.79 7.29 -26.46
CA GLN A 279 22.67 7.02 -27.37
C GLN A 279 21.37 7.62 -26.82
N ASN A 280 21.09 7.42 -25.53
CA ASN A 280 19.88 7.96 -24.91
C ASN A 280 19.89 9.49 -24.87
N TRP A 281 21.05 10.11 -24.64
CA TRP A 281 21.18 11.56 -24.69
C TRP A 281 21.01 12.13 -26.10
N ALA A 282 21.48 11.41 -27.13
CA ALA A 282 21.30 11.80 -28.53
C ALA A 282 19.83 11.70 -28.97
N ASP A 283 19.14 10.61 -28.62
CA ASP A 283 17.71 10.42 -28.91
C ASP A 283 16.82 11.48 -28.22
N GLU A 284 17.29 12.06 -27.11
CA GLU A 284 16.55 13.04 -26.30
C GLU A 284 16.85 14.50 -26.72
N ASN A 285 17.82 14.73 -27.61
CA ASN A 285 18.22 16.06 -28.11
C ASN A 285 18.15 16.20 -29.64
N GLU A 286 17.57 15.22 -30.36
CA GLU A 286 17.11 15.36 -31.76
C GLU A 286 15.60 15.63 -31.82
#